data_AF-X1K7S8-F1
#
_entry.id   AF-X1K7S8-F1
#
_cell.length_a   1.000
_cell.length_b   1.000
_cell.length_c   1.000
_cell.angle_alpha   90.00
_cell.angle_beta   90.00
_cell.angle_gamma   90.00
#
_symmetry.space_group_name_H-M   'P 1'
#
loop_
_entity.id
_entity.type
_entity.pdbx_description
1 polymer ?
#
loop_
_entity_poly.entity_id
_entity_poly.type
_entity_poly.pdbx_seq_one_letter_code
_entity_poly.pdbx_strand_id
1 'polypeptide(L)'
;PGGWGDSLPDWLKTSITLERLVMNMRVLKGELPTGTDAEACAYLNTASLTAPMGHDWTQIYLYIATKVYEKWRTKESGVTMPDDIRVESLTDEQMRDLNRLKAWIYQKRITVRLDRERAERRQKKEEEAARKKEEQPALFDF
;
A
#
# COMPACT_ATOMS: atom_id res chain seq x y z
N PRO A 1 3.10 -4.56 -3.76
CA PRO A 1 4.02 -3.42 -4.05
C PRO A 1 4.41 -2.70 -2.75
N GLY A 2 5.66 -2.53 -2.36
CA GLY A 2 6.95 -2.97 -2.89
C GLY A 2 7.83 -3.44 -1.73
N GLY A 3 9.05 -3.87 -2.03
CA GLY A 3 9.99 -4.50 -1.09
C GLY A 3 10.55 -3.58 0.00
N TRP A 4 9.75 -2.63 0.50
CA TRP A 4 10.06 -1.67 1.56
C TRP A 4 9.58 -2.14 2.95
N GLY A 5 9.10 -3.39 3.03
CA GLY A 5 8.52 -3.95 4.25
C GLY A 5 9.46 -3.89 5.45
N ASP A 6 10.77 -3.94 5.22
CA ASP A 6 11.77 -3.94 6.29
C ASP A 6 12.36 -2.56 6.57
N SER A 7 12.30 -1.63 5.60
CA SER A 7 12.90 -0.29 5.72
C SER A 7 11.94 0.79 6.23
N LEU A 8 10.64 0.51 6.30
CA LEU A 8 9.66 1.44 6.85
C LEU A 8 9.64 1.37 8.40
N PRO A 9 9.40 2.50 9.09
CA PRO A 9 9.16 2.49 10.53
C PRO A 9 7.95 1.62 10.90
N ASP A 10 8.04 0.85 12.00
CA ASP A 10 6.98 -0.10 12.39
C ASP A 10 5.64 0.57 12.72
N TRP A 11 5.67 1.78 13.29
CA TRP A 11 4.47 2.58 13.55
C TRP A 11 3.72 2.89 12.24
N LEU A 12 4.43 3.10 11.13
CA LEU A 12 3.84 3.40 9.83
C LEU A 12 3.24 2.14 9.18
N LYS A 13 3.89 0.97 9.33
CA LYS A 13 3.32 -0.32 8.89
C LYS A 13 2.01 -0.64 9.62
N THR A 14 2.00 -0.39 10.92
CA THR A 14 0.80 -0.54 11.77
C THR A 14 -0.30 0.43 11.31
N SER A 15 0.06 1.69 11.06
CA SER A 15 -0.87 2.72 10.57
C SER A 15 -1.49 2.33 9.21
N ILE A 16 -0.70 1.81 8.27
CA ILE A 16 -1.22 1.30 6.98
C ILE A 16 -2.27 0.21 7.21
N THR A 17 -1.99 -0.73 8.11
CA THR A 17 -2.91 -1.84 8.40
C THR A 17 -4.22 -1.34 8.99
N LEU A 18 -4.15 -0.43 9.96
CA LEU A 18 -5.34 0.16 10.59
C LEU A 18 -6.15 1.00 9.60
N GLU A 19 -5.50 1.82 8.78
CA GLU A 19 -6.22 2.64 7.79
C GLU A 19 -6.88 1.80 6.71
N ARG A 20 -6.26 0.68 6.29
CA ARG A 20 -6.89 -0.27 5.37
C ARG A 20 -8.15 -0.89 5.97
N LEU A 21 -8.13 -1.25 7.26
CA LEU A 21 -9.32 -1.75 7.97
C LEU A 21 -10.44 -0.69 8.00
N VAL A 22 -10.10 0.55 8.34
CA VAL A 22 -11.06 1.67 8.31
C VAL A 22 -11.63 1.86 6.90
N MET A 23 -10.79 1.78 5.86
CA MET A 23 -11.25 1.90 4.47
C MET A 23 -12.19 0.76 4.09
N ASN A 24 -11.91 -0.48 4.50
CA ASN A 24 -12.83 -1.60 4.27
C ASN A 24 -14.19 -1.37 4.95
N MET A 25 -14.21 -0.83 6.18
CA MET A 25 -15.46 -0.47 6.86
C MET A 25 -16.24 0.62 6.12
N ARG A 26 -15.55 1.60 5.53
CA ARG A 26 -16.17 2.65 4.68
C ARG A 26 -16.75 2.08 3.39
N VAL A 27 -16.03 1.15 2.75
CA VAL A 27 -16.54 0.44 1.56
C VAL A 27 -17.80 -0.35 1.88
N LEU A 28 -17.88 -1.02 3.03
CA LEU A 28 -19.10 -1.69 3.49
C LEU A 28 -20.30 -0.73 3.67
N LYS A 29 -20.03 0.55 3.91
CA LYS A 29 -21.03 1.62 4.01
C LYS A 29 -21.35 2.28 2.65
N GLY A 30 -20.79 1.80 1.56
CA GLY A 30 -21.05 2.29 0.20
C GLY A 30 -20.07 3.33 -0.32
N GLU A 31 -19.00 3.66 0.42
CA GLU A 31 -17.95 4.55 -0.10
C GLU A 31 -17.09 3.86 -1.16
N LEU A 32 -16.58 4.63 -2.13
CA LEU A 32 -15.69 4.11 -3.15
C LEU A 32 -14.34 3.67 -2.54
N PRO A 33 -13.83 2.48 -2.89
CA PRO A 33 -12.55 2.02 -2.38
C PRO A 33 -11.40 2.88 -2.95
N THR A 34 -10.45 3.25 -2.09
CA THR A 34 -9.25 3.99 -2.49
C THR A 34 -8.05 3.63 -1.61
N GLY A 35 -6.87 4.17 -1.96
CA GLY A 35 -5.64 4.05 -1.17
C GLY A 35 -5.68 5.00 0.03
N THR A 36 -4.94 4.68 1.08
CA THR A 36 -4.97 5.45 2.34
C THR A 36 -3.85 6.49 2.42
N ASP A 37 -3.97 7.41 3.37
CA ASP A 37 -2.94 8.43 3.64
C ASP A 37 -1.62 7.78 4.05
N ALA A 38 -1.66 6.79 4.94
CA ALA A 38 -0.47 6.06 5.37
C ALA A 38 0.21 5.30 4.22
N GLU A 39 -0.56 4.75 3.26
CA GLU A 39 0.00 4.11 2.07
C GLU A 39 0.69 5.13 1.15
N ALA A 40 0.05 6.28 0.91
CA ALA A 40 0.63 7.36 0.12
C ALA A 40 1.88 7.94 0.77
N CYS A 41 1.86 8.13 2.10
CA CYS A 41 3.01 8.57 2.89
C CYS A 41 4.20 7.63 2.74
N ALA A 42 3.97 6.32 2.88
CA ALA A 42 5.01 5.32 2.74
C ALA A 42 5.58 5.29 1.31
N TYR A 43 4.71 5.37 0.31
CA TYR A 43 5.14 5.41 -1.09
C TYR A 43 6.01 6.64 -1.37
N LEU A 44 5.56 7.83 -0.99
CA LEU A 44 6.28 9.08 -1.24
C LEU A 44 7.60 9.15 -0.46
N ASN A 45 7.65 8.66 0.78
CA ASN A 45 8.91 8.50 1.51
C ASN A 45 9.91 7.64 0.70
N THR A 46 9.48 6.47 0.21
CA THR A 46 10.37 5.63 -0.60
C THR A 46 10.76 6.26 -1.93
N ALA A 47 9.87 7.03 -2.56
CA ALA A 47 10.14 7.71 -3.82
C ALA A 47 11.12 8.89 -3.66
N SER A 48 11.11 9.61 -2.54
CA SER A 48 12.02 10.74 -2.32
C SER A 48 13.46 10.27 -2.08
N LEU A 49 13.65 9.03 -1.64
CA LEU A 49 14.96 8.41 -1.50
C LEU A 49 15.60 8.03 -2.83
N THR A 50 14.82 7.87 -3.90
CA THR A 50 15.35 7.50 -5.23
C THR A 50 15.65 8.71 -6.10
N ALA A 51 14.87 9.79 -5.97
CA ALA A 51 15.07 11.03 -6.71
C ALA A 51 14.45 12.22 -5.96
N PRO A 52 14.98 13.44 -6.15
CA PRO A 52 14.36 14.64 -5.61
C PRO A 52 12.96 14.83 -6.21
N MET A 53 12.02 15.21 -5.36
CA MET A 53 10.65 15.53 -5.76
C MET A 53 10.55 16.99 -6.23
N GLY A 54 9.71 17.23 -7.23
CA GLY A 54 9.29 18.59 -7.58
C GLY A 54 8.51 19.26 -6.45
N HIS A 55 8.29 20.58 -6.56
CA HIS A 55 7.62 21.38 -5.54
C HIS A 55 6.25 20.80 -5.13
N ASP A 56 5.38 20.48 -6.10
CA ASP A 56 4.01 20.03 -5.78
C ASP A 56 3.98 18.67 -5.09
N TRP A 57 4.82 17.74 -5.51
CA TRP A 57 4.93 16.43 -4.85
C TRP A 57 5.55 16.54 -3.46
N THR A 58 6.47 17.48 -3.26
CA THR A 58 7.00 17.81 -1.92
C THR A 58 5.89 18.35 -1.02
N GLN A 59 5.06 19.29 -1.49
CA GLN A 59 3.91 19.80 -0.74
C GLN A 59 2.91 18.70 -0.40
N ILE A 60 2.57 17.84 -1.37
CA ILE A 60 1.69 16.67 -1.16
C ILE A 60 2.28 15.73 -0.11
N TYR A 61 3.58 15.44 -0.18
CA TYR A 61 4.24 14.57 0.78
C TYR A 61 4.20 15.16 2.20
N LEU A 62 4.59 16.43 2.37
CA LEU A 62 4.58 17.10 3.67
C LEU A 62 3.17 17.20 4.26
N TYR A 63 2.16 17.46 3.42
CA TYR A 63 0.76 17.46 3.84
C TYR A 63 0.34 16.10 4.40
N ILE A 64 0.56 15.01 3.64
CA ILE A 64 0.16 13.67 4.09
C ILE A 64 0.98 13.24 5.29
N ALA A 65 2.29 13.51 5.30
CA ALA A 65 3.17 13.22 6.42
C ALA A 65 2.64 13.91 7.68
N THR A 66 2.29 15.19 7.62
CA THR A 66 1.64 15.93 8.71
C THR A 66 0.37 15.22 9.18
N LYS A 67 -0.56 14.89 8.27
CA LYS A 67 -1.83 14.24 8.63
C LYS A 67 -1.63 12.86 9.27
N VAL A 68 -0.74 12.04 8.73
CA VAL A 68 -0.48 10.67 9.21
C VAL A 68 0.26 10.71 10.55
N TYR A 69 1.26 11.59 10.68
CA TYR A 69 2.06 11.73 11.88
C TYR A 69 1.21 12.19 13.06
N GLU A 70 0.43 13.27 12.88
CA GLU A 70 -0.46 13.80 13.92
C GLU A 70 -1.54 12.78 14.33
N LYS A 71 -2.06 12.01 13.36
CA LYS A 71 -3.11 11.02 13.62
C LYS A 71 -2.61 9.82 14.44
N TRP A 72 -1.41 9.34 14.14
CA TRP A 72 -0.90 8.06 14.63
C TRP A 72 0.31 8.19 15.54
N ARG A 73 1.35 8.93 15.11
CA ARG A 73 2.65 8.96 15.77
C ARG A 73 2.71 9.93 16.94
N THR A 74 2.05 11.07 16.85
CA THR A 74 2.02 12.08 17.91
C THR A 74 1.41 11.57 19.21
N LYS A 75 0.36 10.75 19.11
CA LYS A 75 -0.29 10.13 20.28
C LYS A 75 0.62 9.16 21.03
N GLU A 76 1.54 8.51 20.32
CA GLU A 76 2.45 7.52 20.88
C GLU A 76 3.77 8.15 21.37
N SER A 77 4.29 9.14 20.66
CA SER A 77 5.59 9.76 20.97
C SER A 77 5.53 11.06 21.74
N GLY A 78 4.38 11.75 21.74
CA GLY A 78 4.29 13.14 22.17
C GLY A 78 4.97 14.15 21.25
N VAL A 79 5.58 13.70 20.14
CA VAL A 79 6.23 14.57 19.15
C VAL A 79 5.19 14.97 18.10
N THR A 80 5.06 16.26 17.84
CA THR A 80 4.22 16.82 16.77
C THR A 80 5.06 17.07 15.51
N MET A 81 4.39 17.31 14.38
CA MET A 81 5.10 17.75 13.17
C MET A 81 5.71 19.15 13.41
N PRO A 82 7.01 19.37 13.12
CA PRO A 82 7.62 20.69 13.26
C PRO A 82 6.95 21.73 12.35
N ASP A 83 6.79 22.95 12.85
CA ASP A 83 6.01 24.01 12.19
C ASP A 83 6.64 24.53 10.89
N ASP A 84 7.96 24.43 10.75
CA ASP A 84 8.73 24.86 9.58
C ASP A 84 8.51 23.99 8.33
N ILE A 85 8.08 22.74 8.53
CA ILE A 85 7.81 21.77 7.45
C ILE A 85 6.35 21.31 7.44
N ARG A 86 5.52 21.84 8.34
CA ARG A 86 4.09 21.52 8.45
C ARG A 86 3.34 22.11 7.25
N VAL A 87 2.54 21.27 6.60
CA VAL A 87 1.66 21.70 5.51
C VAL A 87 0.23 21.31 5.87
N GLU A 88 -0.64 22.31 5.99
CA GLU A 88 -2.01 22.13 6.47
C GLU A 88 -3.06 22.08 5.36
N SER A 89 -2.73 22.58 4.17
CA SER A 89 -3.64 22.62 3.02
C SER A 89 -2.89 22.35 1.72
N LEU A 90 -3.65 21.87 0.74
CA LEU A 90 -3.19 21.67 -0.64
C LEU A 90 -4.08 22.48 -1.57
N THR A 91 -3.54 22.87 -2.72
CA THR A 91 -4.34 23.37 -3.83
C THR A 91 -5.24 22.27 -4.40
N ASP A 92 -6.27 22.65 -5.15
CA ASP A 92 -7.18 21.69 -5.79
C ASP A 92 -6.45 20.77 -6.79
N GLU A 93 -5.40 21.26 -7.44
CA GLU A 93 -4.56 20.47 -8.34
C GLU A 93 -3.75 19.42 -7.57
N GLN A 94 -3.05 19.84 -6.51
CA GLN A 94 -2.30 18.94 -5.65
C GLN A 94 -3.21 17.89 -4.99
N MET A 95 -4.42 18.27 -4.58
CA MET A 95 -5.42 17.35 -4.03
C MET A 95 -5.90 16.35 -5.08
N ARG A 96 -6.11 16.77 -6.34
CA ARG A 96 -6.46 15.87 -7.45
C ARG A 96 -5.34 14.86 -7.71
N ASP A 97 -4.08 15.29 -7.71
CA ASP A 97 -2.94 14.40 -7.92
C ASP A 97 -2.72 13.43 -6.77
N LEU A 98 -2.93 13.88 -5.53
CA LEU A 98 -2.98 12.99 -4.37
C LEU A 98 -4.07 11.92 -4.52
N ASN A 99 -5.29 12.31 -4.91
CA ASN A 99 -6.37 11.36 -5.08
C ASN A 99 -6.10 10.35 -6.21
N ARG A 100 -5.46 10.79 -7.31
CA ARG A 100 -4.98 9.90 -8.38
C ARG A 100 -3.93 8.93 -7.88
N LEU A 101 -2.95 9.39 -7.09
CA LEU A 101 -1.94 8.54 -6.48
C LEU A 101 -2.57 7.47 -5.59
N LYS A 102 -3.50 7.86 -4.71
CA LYS A 102 -4.22 6.91 -3.83
C LYS A 102 -5.00 5.87 -4.61
N ALA A 103 -5.72 6.28 -5.65
CA ALA A 103 -6.45 5.36 -6.51
C ALA A 103 -5.51 4.37 -7.20
N TRP A 104 -4.37 4.85 -7.72
CA TRP A 104 -3.35 4.01 -8.35
C TRP A 104 -2.73 3.02 -7.36
N ILE A 105 -2.39 3.45 -6.14
CA ILE A 105 -1.85 2.57 -5.08
C ILE A 105 -2.85 1.45 -4.77
N TYR A 106 -4.14 1.80 -4.62
CA TYR A 106 -5.19 0.81 -4.40
C TYR A 106 -5.27 -0.19 -5.55
N GLN A 107 -5.32 0.28 -6.80
CA GLN A 107 -5.37 -0.58 -7.97
C GLN A 107 -4.18 -1.54 -8.00
N LYS A 108 -2.96 -1.04 -7.77
CA LYS A 108 -1.75 -1.87 -7.71
C LYS A 108 -1.82 -2.92 -6.60
N ARG A 109 -2.37 -2.58 -5.43
CA ARG A 109 -2.59 -3.55 -4.34
C ARG A 109 -3.53 -4.67 -4.76
N ILE A 110 -4.62 -4.34 -5.43
CA ILE A 110 -5.59 -5.33 -5.93
C ILE A 110 -4.96 -6.22 -7.01
N THR A 111 -4.25 -5.63 -7.98
CA THR A 111 -3.55 -6.39 -9.02
C THR A 111 -2.57 -7.39 -8.42
N VAL A 112 -1.70 -6.96 -7.49
CA VAL A 112 -0.72 -7.84 -6.84
C VAL A 112 -1.40 -8.99 -6.10
N ARG A 113 -2.52 -8.73 -5.41
CA ARG A 113 -3.28 -9.79 -4.74
C ARG A 113 -3.84 -10.81 -5.73
N LEU A 114 -4.48 -10.33 -6.81
CA LEU A 114 -5.07 -11.20 -7.83
C LEU A 114 -4.01 -12.03 -8.56
N ASP A 115 -2.86 -11.45 -8.87
CA ASP A 115 -1.78 -12.15 -9.54
C ASP A 115 -1.15 -13.20 -8.64
N ARG A 116 -1.00 -12.91 -7.34
CA ARG A 116 -0.57 -13.91 -6.34
C ARG A 116 -1.55 -15.08 -6.26
N GLU A 117 -2.85 -14.81 -6.14
CA GLU A 117 -3.87 -15.87 -6.12
C GLU A 117 -3.84 -16.72 -7.40
N ARG A 118 -3.61 -16.11 -8.57
CA ARG A 118 -3.48 -16.83 -9.84
C ARG A 118 -2.23 -17.70 -9.87
N ALA A 119 -1.10 -17.19 -9.39
CA ALA A 119 0.16 -17.93 -9.31
C ALA A 119 0.03 -19.14 -8.37
N GLU A 120 -0.55 -18.95 -7.18
CA GLU A 120 -0.80 -20.02 -6.21
C GLU A 120 -1.71 -21.12 -6.79
N ARG A 121 -2.74 -20.74 -7.56
CA ARG A 121 -3.61 -21.73 -8.25
C ARG A 121 -2.89 -22.49 -9.36
N ARG A 122 -1.94 -21.86 -10.08
CA ARG A 122 -1.14 -22.55 -11.10
C ARG A 122 -0.19 -23.56 -10.46
N GLN A 123 0.52 -23.14 -9.41
CA GLN A 123 1.40 -24.02 -8.63
C GLN A 123 0.66 -25.26 -8.11
N LYS A 124 -0.51 -25.08 -7.48
CA LYS A 124 -1.32 -26.22 -7.01
C LYS A 124 -1.71 -27.20 -8.13
N LYS A 125 -2.08 -26.69 -9.32
CA LYS A 125 -2.42 -27.54 -10.47
C LYS A 125 -1.20 -28.30 -10.99
N GLU A 126 -0.04 -27.66 -11.01
CA GLU A 126 1.22 -28.28 -11.43
C GLU A 126 1.66 -29.36 -10.42
N GLU A 127 1.56 -29.09 -9.12
CA GLU A 127 1.81 -30.06 -8.04
C GLU A 127 0.86 -31.26 -8.12
N GLU A 128 -0.45 -31.04 -8.32
CA GLU A 128 -1.42 -32.13 -8.48
C GLU A 128 -1.19 -32.95 -9.76
N ALA A 129 -0.79 -32.30 -10.87
CA ALA A 129 -0.47 -32.99 -12.12
C ALA A 129 0.83 -33.81 -11.99
N ALA A 130 1.84 -33.27 -11.31
CA ALA A 130 3.07 -33.99 -10.98
C ALA A 130 2.76 -35.20 -10.10
N ARG A 131 1.96 -35.02 -9.04
CA ARG A 131 1.54 -36.11 -8.15
C ARG A 131 0.77 -37.20 -8.88
N LYS A 132 -0.17 -36.84 -9.77
CA LYS A 132 -0.89 -37.82 -10.62
C LYS A 132 0.03 -38.57 -11.58
N LYS A 133 1.07 -37.92 -12.10
CA LYS A 133 2.07 -38.55 -12.99
C LYS A 133 2.98 -39.50 -12.21
N GLU A 134 3.32 -39.17 -10.97
CA GLU A 134 4.10 -40.02 -10.05
C GLU A 134 3.26 -41.19 -9.51
N GLU A 135 1.97 -40.98 -9.25
CA GLU A 135 0.98 -42.01 -8.87
C GLU A 135 0.59 -42.93 -10.04
N GLN A 136 1.02 -42.63 -11.27
CA GLN A 136 0.91 -43.52 -12.44
C GLN A 136 2.22 -44.28 -12.73
N PRO A 137 2.73 -45.20 -11.87
CA PRO A 137 3.65 -46.23 -12.34
C PRO A 137 2.86 -47.44 -12.86
N ALA A 138 3.05 -47.74 -14.16
CA ALA A 138 2.84 -49.03 -14.83
C ALA A 138 1.45 -49.72 -14.74
N LEU A 139 0.34 -49.04 -15.07
CA LEU A 139 -0.96 -49.74 -15.22
C LEU A 139 -1.21 -50.34 -16.61
N PHE A 140 -0.32 -50.14 -17.59
CA PHE A 140 -0.45 -50.71 -18.93
C PHE A 140 0.92 -51.00 -19.56
N ASP A 141 1.52 -52.13 -19.18
CA ASP A 141 2.34 -52.92 -20.10
C ASP A 141 1.46 -54.08 -20.57
N PHE A 142 0.97 -54.02 -21.81
CA PHE A 142 0.25 -55.10 -22.49
C PHE A 142 1.08 -55.63 -23.65
#